data_AF-A0A381L870-F1
#
_entry.id   AF-A0A381L870-F1
#
_cell.length_a   1.000
_cell.length_b   1.000
_cell.length_c   1.000
_cell.angle_alpha   90.00
_cell.angle_beta   90.00
_cell.angle_gamma   90.00
#
_symmetry.space_group_name_H-M   'P 1'
#
loop_
_entity.id
_entity.type
_entity.pdbx_description
1 polymer ?
#
loop_
_entity_poly.entity_id
_entity_poly.type
_entity_poly.pdbx_seq_one_letter_code
_entity_poly.pdbx_strand_id
1 'polypeptide(L)'
;RFVHGFVVHGLHAKFWILDRSGAYSSGKISLIENEEKLVRAISSYVFMSEEELGLDTTIRCVNGKSYINIRDNKDASEREIEIDPEPISRPETIVTRANVCHR
;
A
#
# COMPACT_ATOMS: atom_id res chain seq x y z
N ARG A 1 -0.88 7.66 4.14
CA ARG A 1 -0.69 6.50 3.24
C ARG A 1 0.63 6.69 2.54
N PHE A 2 1.45 5.65 2.57
CA PHE A 2 2.73 5.58 1.89
C PHE A 2 2.73 4.32 1.04
N VAL A 3 3.66 4.20 0.10
CA VAL A 3 3.88 2.99 -0.68
C VAL A 3 5.36 2.66 -0.60
N HIS A 4 5.64 1.40 -0.31
CA HIS A 4 6.99 0.86 -0.39
C HIS A 4 7.34 0.52 -1.83
N GLY A 5 8.60 0.77 -2.19
CA GLY A 5 9.14 0.37 -3.48
C GLY A 5 10.60 0.02 -3.37
N PHE A 6 11.11 -0.70 -4.36
CA PHE A 6 12.55 -0.90 -4.49
C PHE A 6 12.93 -1.05 -5.95
N VAL A 7 14.19 -0.69 -6.24
CA VAL A 7 14.81 -0.91 -7.55
C VAL A 7 16.06 -1.72 -7.33
N VAL A 8 16.21 -2.80 -8.09
CA VAL A 8 17.44 -3.59 -8.18
C VAL A 8 18.15 -3.24 -9.48
N HIS A 9 19.42 -2.86 -9.37
CA HIS A 9 20.27 -2.55 -10.50
C HIS A 9 21.63 -3.23 -10.33
N GLY A 10 21.87 -4.29 -11.11
CA GLY A 10 23.02 -5.17 -10.92
C GLY A 10 22.99 -5.79 -9.52
N LEU A 11 24.13 -5.69 -8.82
CA LEU A 11 24.29 -6.22 -7.45
C LEU A 11 23.92 -5.21 -6.36
N HIS A 12 23.07 -4.24 -6.68
CA HIS A 12 22.65 -3.23 -5.71
C HIS A 12 21.14 -3.03 -5.71
N ALA A 13 20.60 -2.73 -4.52
CA ALA A 13 19.22 -2.32 -4.35
C ALA A 13 19.14 -0.91 -3.77
N LYS A 14 18.05 -0.20 -4.07
CA LYS A 14 17.63 1.00 -3.37
C LYS A 14 16.16 0.84 -2.99
N PHE A 15 15.88 0.93 -1.70
CA PHE A 15 14.52 0.89 -1.17
C PHE A 15 13.97 2.30 -1.06
N TRP A 16 12.66 2.42 -1.22
CA TRP A 16 11.92 3.66 -1.28
C TRP A 16 10.68 3.61 -0.41
N ILE A 17 10.36 4.74 0.20
CA ILE A 17 9.05 5.03 0.78
C ILE A 17 8.53 6.28 0.07
N LEU A 18 7.35 6.19 -0.52
CA LEU A 18 6.68 7.31 -1.19
C LEU A 18 5.44 7.68 -0.41
N ASP A 19 5.30 8.95 -0.04
CA ASP A 19 4.11 9.47 0.61
C ASP A 19 3.70 10.85 0.03
N ARG A 20 2.80 11.56 0.72
CA ARG A 20 2.35 12.90 0.29
C ARG A 20 3.41 14.00 0.41
N SER A 21 4.50 13.75 1.14
CA SER A 21 5.62 14.66 1.33
C SER A 21 6.73 14.43 0.30
N GLY A 22 6.79 13.24 -0.30
CA GLY A 22 7.69 12.93 -1.40
C GLY A 22 8.22 11.49 -1.34
N ALA A 23 9.35 11.28 -2.02
CA ALA A 23 10.03 9.99 -2.07
C ALA A 23 11.31 10.02 -1.20
N TYR A 24 11.41 9.06 -0.29
CA TYR A 24 12.56 8.85 0.60
C TYR A 24 13.26 7.57 0.20
N SER A 25 14.60 7.57 0.13
CA SER A 25 15.36 6.38 -0.27
C SER A 25 16.36 5.95 0.78
N SER A 26 16.60 4.65 0.88
CA SER A 26 17.67 4.06 1.70
C SER A 26 19.07 4.41 1.23
N GLY A 27 19.23 5.03 0.05
CA GLY A 27 20.48 5.02 -0.68
C GLY A 27 20.75 3.67 -1.35
N LYS A 28 21.90 3.55 -2.00
CA LYS A 28 22.32 2.32 -2.70
C LYS A 28 22.90 1.34 -1.69
N ILE A 29 22.43 0.09 -1.71
CA ILE A 29 22.87 -1.00 -0.84
C ILE A 29 23.46 -2.10 -1.72
N SER A 30 24.68 -2.55 -1.41
CA SER A 30 25.30 -3.71 -2.06
C SER A 30 24.65 -4.99 -1.56
N LEU A 31 24.14 -5.81 -2.49
CA LEU A 31 23.47 -7.08 -2.19
C LEU A 31 24.45 -8.20 -1.82
N ILE A 32 25.71 -8.06 -2.23
CA ILE A 32 26.77 -9.02 -1.90
C ILE A 32 27.39 -8.68 -0.54
N GLU A 33 27.75 -7.42 -0.33
CA GLU A 33 28.41 -7.00 0.91
C GLU A 33 27.42 -6.90 2.09
N ASN A 34 26.12 -6.84 1.81
CA ASN A 34 25.09 -6.70 2.82
C ASN A 34 23.97 -7.73 2.61
N GLU A 35 24.32 -9.00 2.42
CA GLU A 35 23.36 -10.09 2.26
C GLU A 35 22.30 -10.13 3.39
N GLU A 36 22.72 -9.88 4.64
CA GLU A 36 21.81 -9.80 5.79
C GLU A 36 20.74 -8.73 5.60
N LYS A 37 21.10 -7.56 5.06
CA LYS A 37 20.14 -6.48 4.81
C LYS A 37 19.12 -6.88 3.74
N LEU A 38 19.53 -7.65 2.74
CA LEU A 38 18.60 -8.17 1.73
C LEU A 38 17.62 -9.17 2.36
N VAL A 39 18.13 -10.16 3.10
CA VAL A 39 17.30 -11.17 3.78
C VAL A 39 16.33 -10.50 4.75
N ARG A 40 16.82 -9.52 5.53
CA ARG A 40 15.99 -8.75 6.45
C ARG A 40 14.93 -7.95 5.72
N ALA A 41 15.28 -7.26 4.62
CA ALA A 41 14.31 -6.49 3.85
C ALA A 41 13.19 -7.38 3.28
N ILE A 42 13.55 -8.51 2.64
CA ILE A 42 12.57 -9.46 2.10
C ILE A 42 11.71 -10.04 3.23
N SER A 43 12.33 -10.46 4.33
CA SER A 43 11.61 -10.97 5.50
C SER A 43 10.63 -9.92 6.02
N SER A 44 11.05 -8.66 6.15
CA SER A 44 10.18 -7.57 6.58
C SER A 44 8.95 -7.43 5.67
N TYR A 45 9.12 -7.46 4.34
CA TYR A 45 7.98 -7.42 3.42
C TYR A 45 7.02 -8.61 3.59
N VAL A 46 7.55 -9.80 3.88
CA VAL A 46 6.73 -11.01 4.10
C VAL A 46 5.95 -10.93 5.41
N PHE A 47 6.52 -10.33 6.45
CA PHE A 47 5.88 -10.21 7.77
C PHE A 47 4.97 -8.99 7.92
N MET A 48 5.08 -8.00 7.03
CA MET A 48 4.25 -6.80 7.07
C MET A 48 2.79 -7.10 6.70
N SER A 49 1.86 -6.47 7.40
CA SER A 49 0.44 -6.49 7.04
C SER A 49 0.17 -5.72 5.73
N GLU A 50 -1.02 -5.87 5.16
CA GLU A 50 -1.42 -5.10 3.97
C GLU A 50 -1.34 -3.58 4.24
N GLU A 51 -1.70 -3.13 5.44
CA GLU A 51 -1.58 -1.73 5.86
C GLU A 51 -0.12 -1.26 5.93
N GLU A 52 0.76 -2.08 6.51
CA GLU A 52 2.19 -1.79 6.62
C GLU A 52 2.88 -1.78 5.26
N LEU A 53 2.37 -2.56 4.30
CA LEU A 53 2.79 -2.50 2.89
C LEU A 53 2.24 -1.27 2.14
N GLY A 54 1.29 -0.55 2.72
CA GLY A 54 0.68 0.63 2.13
C GLY A 54 -0.53 0.36 1.21
N LEU A 55 -1.05 -0.88 1.22
CA LEU A 55 -2.23 -1.27 0.46
C LEU A 55 -3.50 -0.59 0.99
N ASP A 56 -4.55 -0.58 0.17
CA ASP A 56 -5.86 -0.10 0.64
C ASP A 56 -6.55 -1.24 1.37
N THR A 57 -6.75 -1.11 2.67
CA THR A 57 -7.52 -2.10 3.43
C THR A 57 -8.95 -1.65 3.70
N THR A 58 -9.34 -0.47 3.19
CA THR A 58 -10.70 0.06 3.27
C THR A 58 -11.67 -0.72 2.39
N ILE A 59 -11.20 -1.16 1.21
CA ILE A 59 -11.97 -1.90 0.21
C ILE A 59 -11.49 -3.34 0.18
N ARG A 60 -12.38 -4.28 0.51
CA ARG A 60 -12.09 -5.73 0.47
C ARG A 60 -12.65 -6.34 -0.81
N CYS A 61 -11.82 -7.08 -1.53
CA CYS A 61 -12.24 -7.80 -2.73
C CYS A 61 -12.43 -9.29 -2.44
N VAL A 62 -13.64 -9.80 -2.62
CA VAL A 62 -14.00 -11.22 -2.40
C VAL A 62 -14.73 -11.74 -3.63
N ASN A 63 -14.20 -12.77 -4.29
CA ASN A 63 -14.81 -13.40 -5.47
C ASN A 63 -15.21 -12.41 -6.59
N GLY A 64 -14.39 -11.37 -6.82
CA GLY A 64 -14.65 -10.35 -7.84
C GLY A 64 -15.62 -9.25 -7.41
N LYS A 65 -16.10 -9.25 -6.16
CA LYS A 65 -16.95 -8.21 -5.59
C LYS A 65 -16.15 -7.38 -4.58
N SER A 66 -16.48 -6.09 -4.49
CA SER A 66 -15.80 -5.15 -3.60
C SER A 66 -16.71 -4.73 -2.46
N TYR A 67 -16.18 -4.64 -1.25
CA TYR A 67 -16.92 -4.33 -0.03
C TYR A 67 -16.21 -3.29 0.82
N ILE A 68 -16.97 -2.44 1.50
CA ILE A 68 -16.46 -1.53 2.54
C ILE A 68 -17.21 -1.76 3.85
N ASN A 69 -16.53 -1.55 4.98
CA ASN A 69 -17.17 -1.54 6.28
C ASN A 69 -17.35 -0.11 6.76
N ILE A 70 -18.60 0.26 7.07
CA ILE A 70 -18.93 1.57 7.64
C ILE A 70 -19.35 1.37 9.09
N ARG A 71 -18.72 2.11 10.00
CA ARG A 71 -19.14 2.19 11.40
C ARG A 71 -20.26 3.19 11.56
N ASP A 72 -21.36 2.76 12.17
CA ASP A 72 -22.42 3.67 12.58
C ASP A 72 -22.04 4.35 13.90
N ASN A 73 -22.01 5.68 13.90
CA ASN A 73 -21.70 6.48 15.08
C ASN A 73 -22.74 6.36 16.20
N LYS A 74 -23.96 5.86 15.91
CA LYS A 74 -25.03 5.78 16.92
C LYS A 74 -25.01 4.49 17.74
N ASP A 75 -24.77 3.36 17.09
CA ASP A 75 -24.97 2.04 17.72
C ASP A 75 -23.71 1.16 17.74
N ALA A 76 -22.53 1.70 17.38
CA ALA A 76 -21.26 0.99 17.28
C ALA A 76 -21.29 -0.28 16.40
N SER A 77 -22.32 -0.42 15.57
CA SER A 77 -22.47 -1.52 14.63
C SER A 77 -21.67 -1.25 13.36
N GLU A 78 -20.99 -2.28 12.87
CA GLU A 78 -20.35 -2.26 11.55
C GLU A 78 -21.34 -2.78 10.51
N ARG A 79 -21.49 -2.04 9.41
CA ARG A 79 -22.28 -2.45 8.25
C ARG A 79 -21.36 -2.65 7.07
N GLU A 80 -21.50 -3.79 6.41
CA GLU A 80 -20.81 -4.07 5.15
C GLU A 80 -21.66 -3.59 3.97
N ILE A 81 -21.03 -2.91 3.02
CA ILE A 81 -21.68 -2.39 1.81
C ILE A 81 -20.90 -2.89 0.60
N GLU A 82 -21.59 -3.55 -0.33
CA GLU A 82 -21.04 -3.91 -1.65
C GLU A 82 -20.96 -2.64 -2.52
N ILE A 83 -19.82 -2.43 -3.16
CA ILE A 83 -19.57 -1.31 -4.07
C ILE A 83 -19.16 -1.82 -5.45
N ASP A 84 -19.38 -1.01 -6.48
CA ASP A 84 -18.85 -1.30 -7.82
C ASP A 84 -17.31 -1.38 -7.75
N PRO A 85 -16.70 -2.52 -8.18
CA PRO A 85 -15.24 -2.65 -8.18
C PRO A 85 -14.55 -1.62 -9.09
N GLU A 86 -15.24 -1.12 -10.12
CA GLU A 86 -14.71 -0.09 -11.00
C GLU A 86 -15.09 1.30 -10.49
N PRO A 87 -14.11 2.13 -10.07
CA PRO A 87 -14.40 3.47 -9.55
C PRO A 87 -14.86 4.39 -10.68
N ILE A 88 -15.84 5.24 -10.40
CA ILE A 88 -16.28 6.35 -11.26
C ILE A 88 -15.12 7.33 -11.50
N SER A 89 -14.32 7.55 -10.46
CA SER A 89 -13.13 8.41 -10.51
C SER A 89 -12.09 7.86 -9.55
N ARG A 90 -10.86 7.73 -10.04
CA ARG A 90 -9.71 7.37 -9.23
C ARG A 90 -8.54 8.27 -9.60
N PRO A 91 -7.87 8.89 -8.62
CA PRO A 91 -6.68 9.65 -8.92
C PRO A 91 -5.54 8.74 -9.37
N GLU A 92 -4.82 9.14 -10.42
CA GLU A 92 -3.71 8.36 -10.98
C GLU A 92 -2.43 8.40 -10.13
N THR A 93 -2.33 9.35 -9.20
CA THR A 93 -1.14 9.55 -8.38
C THR A 93 -1.48 9.57 -6.89
N ILE A 94 -0.54 9.13 -6.05
CA ILE A 94 -0.68 9.14 -4.58
C ILE A 94 -0.61 10.58 -4.02
N VAL A 95 -0.09 11.52 -4.80
CA VAL A 95 0.25 12.89 -4.36
C VAL A 95 -0.93 13.87 -4.47
N THR A 96 -1.98 13.48 -5.18
CA THR A 96 -3.17 14.34 -5.37
C THR A 96 -4.11 14.31 -4.16
N ARG A 97 -4.95 15.36 -4.05
CA ARG A 97 -5.98 15.51 -3.01
C ARG A 97 -7.36 14.99 -3.45
N ALA A 98 -7.46 14.43 -4.64
CA ALA A 98 -8.72 13.89 -5.15
C ALA A 98 -9.10 12.59 -4.41
N ASN A 99 -10.40 12.36 -4.26
CA ASN A 99 -10.94 11.14 -3.65
C ASN A 99 -11.20 10.07 -4.72
N VAL A 100 -11.20 8.81 -4.31
CA VAL A 100 -11.76 7.72 -5.13
C VAL A 100 -13.28 7.74 -4.93
N CYS A 101 -14.02 7.71 -6.05
CA CYS A 101 -15.48 7.69 -6.04
C CYS A 101 -15.98 6.37 -6.63
N HIS A 102 -16.87 5.69 -5.92
CA HIS A 102 -17.54 4.47 -6.37
C HIS A 102 -19.04 4.73 -6.57
N ARG A 103 -19.68 3.88 -7.38
CA ARG A 103 -21.14 3.86 -7.53
C ARG A 103 -21.78 3.08 -6.40
#